data_AF-A0A7X4GVT6-F1
#
_entry.id   AF-A0A7X4GVT6-F1
#
_cell.length_a   1.000
_cell.length_b   1.000
_cell.length_c   1.000
_cell.angle_alpha   90.00
_cell.angle_beta   90.00
_cell.angle_gamma   90.00
#
_symmetry.space_group_name_H-M   'P 1'
#
loop_
_entity.id
_entity.type
_entity.pdbx_description
1 polymer ?
#
loop_
_entity_poly.entity_id
_entity_poly.type
_entity_poly.pdbx_seq_one_letter_code
_entity_poly.pdbx_strand_id
1 'polypeptide(L)' 'MLAAIVTGSDRYWRIARGYDRVGNAATGGLDTETVSSRASRARKEGRRWGCILCRILDRIDPDHCSKSEGV' A
#
# COMPACT_ATOMS: atom_id res chain seq x y z
N MET A 1 -4.68 0.26 28.30
CA MET A 1 -4.81 -0.76 27.22
C MET A 1 -5.71 -0.31 26.06
N LEU A 2 -6.77 0.47 26.30
CA LEU A 2 -7.63 1.03 25.23
C LEU A 2 -6.92 2.05 24.31
N ALA A 3 -5.89 2.75 24.81
CA ALA A 3 -5.11 3.69 24.00
C ALA A 3 -4.38 3.02 22.82
N ALA A 4 -3.93 1.77 22.95
CA ALA A 4 -3.22 1.04 21.89
C ALA A 4 -4.12 0.62 20.72
N ILE A 5 -5.45 0.63 20.91
CA ILE A 5 -6.43 0.39 19.85
C ILE A 5 -6.63 1.67 19.02
N VAL A 6 -6.54 2.84 19.65
CA VAL A 6 -6.68 4.15 19.00
C VAL A 6 -5.36 4.60 18.37
N THR A 7 -4.22 4.26 18.98
CA THR A 7 -2.88 4.45 18.43
C THR A 7 -2.41 3.12 17.86
N GLY A 8 -2.85 2.75 16.66
CA GLY A 8 -2.52 1.46 16.03
C GLY A 8 -1.02 1.14 16.16
N SER A 9 -0.68 0.20 17.04
CA SER A 9 0.72 -0.08 17.40
C SER A 9 1.55 -0.44 16.15
N ASP A 10 2.86 -0.15 16.15
CA ASP A 10 3.77 -0.51 15.04
C ASP A 10 3.70 -1.99 14.65
N ARG A 11 3.27 -2.85 15.57
CA ARG A 11 3.00 -4.26 15.32
C ARG A 11 1.83 -4.47 14.35
N TYR A 12 0.72 -3.75 14.52
CA TYR A 12 -0.43 -3.83 13.63
C TYR A 12 -0.05 -3.43 12.20
N TRP A 13 0.65 -2.31 12.04
CA TRP A 13 1.11 -1.85 10.73
C TRP A 13 2.10 -2.81 10.05
N ARG A 14 2.94 -3.52 10.81
CA ARG A 14 3.80 -4.58 10.28
C ARG A 14 2.98 -5.77 9.76
N ILE A 15 1.97 -6.20 10.50
CA ILE A 15 1.08 -7.30 10.10
C ILE A 15 0.28 -6.90 8.85
N ALA A 16 -0.32 -5.71 8.83
CA ALA A 16 -1.06 -5.20 7.68
C ALA A 16 -0.21 -5.14 6.41
N ARG A 17 1.05 -4.67 6.49
CA ARG A 17 2.00 -4.70 5.37
C ARG A 17 2.32 -6.12 4.90
N GLY A 18 2.42 -7.07 5.83
CA GLY A 18 2.63 -8.48 5.49
C GLY A 18 1.49 -9.04 4.63
N TYR A 19 0.24 -8.80 5.06
CA TYR A 19 -0.94 -9.20 4.28
C TYR A 19 -1.00 -8.50 2.91
N ASP A 20 -0.63 -7.22 2.87
CA ASP A 20 -0.60 -6.47 1.61
C ASP A 20 0.40 -7.06 0.61
N ARG A 21 1.60 -7.41 1.05
CA ARG A 21 2.62 -8.09 0.21
C ARG A 21 2.16 -9.45 -0.28
N VAL A 22 1.49 -10.23 0.58
CA VAL A 22 0.88 -11.51 0.17
C VAL A 22 -0.18 -11.29 -0.90
N GLY A 23 -1.05 -10.30 -0.73
CA GLY A 23 -2.05 -9.94 -1.74
C GLY A 23 -1.42 -9.44 -3.05
N ASN A 24 -0.34 -8.67 -2.97
CA ASN A 24 0.39 -8.22 -4.15
C ASN A 24 1.03 -9.40 -4.91
N ALA A 25 1.70 -10.32 -4.21
CA ALA A 25 2.26 -11.54 -4.80
C ALA A 25 1.18 -12.40 -5.46
N ALA A 26 0.03 -12.57 -4.79
CA ALA A 26 -1.11 -13.32 -5.33
C ALA A 26 -1.69 -12.70 -6.63
N THR A 27 -1.49 -11.40 -6.85
CA THR A 27 -1.93 -10.67 -8.05
C THR A 27 -0.78 -10.42 -9.05
N GLY A 28 0.31 -11.19 -8.94
CA GLY A 28 1.44 -11.18 -9.87
C GLY A 28 2.43 -10.04 -9.69
N GLY A 29 2.47 -9.41 -8.49
CA GLY A 29 3.53 -8.49 -8.09
C GLY A 29 4.67 -9.20 -7.34
N LEU A 30 5.69 -8.46 -6.93
CA LEU A 30 6.78 -9.02 -6.12
C LEU A 30 6.31 -9.25 -4.66
N ASP A 31 6.80 -10.30 -4.02
CA ASP A 31 6.53 -10.63 -2.62
C ASP A 31 7.20 -9.66 -1.63
N THR A 32 8.20 -8.93 -2.10
CA THR A 32 8.92 -7.91 -1.33
C THR A 32 8.29 -6.52 -1.42
N GLU A 33 7.31 -6.31 -2.30
CA GLU A 33 6.68 -5.00 -2.52
C GLU A 33 5.19 -5.01 -2.16
N THR A 34 4.72 -3.87 -1.66
CA THR A 34 3.30 -3.60 -1.39
C THR A 34 2.53 -3.30 -2.67
N VAL A 35 1.20 -3.48 -2.65
CA VAL A 35 0.34 -3.18 -3.81
C VAL A 35 0.34 -1.68 -4.12
N SER A 36 0.44 -0.84 -3.09
CA SER A 36 0.51 0.63 -3.22
C SER A 36 1.84 1.08 -3.82
N SER A 37 2.96 0.45 -3.45
CA SER A 37 4.28 0.65 -4.08
C SER A 37 4.25 0.29 -5.57
N ARG A 38 3.71 -0.90 -5.90
CA ARG A 38 3.54 -1.35 -7.30
C ARG A 38 2.61 -0.43 -8.08
N ALA A 39 1.54 0.06 -7.46
CA ALA A 39 0.60 0.98 -8.08
C ALA A 39 1.23 2.36 -8.35
N SER A 40 2.08 2.84 -7.45
CA SER A 40 2.88 4.06 -7.66
C SER A 40 3.77 3.92 -8.90
N ARG A 41 4.51 2.81 -9.01
CA ARG A 41 5.31 2.49 -10.21
C ARG A 41 4.45 2.39 -11.47
N ALA A 42 3.34 1.67 -11.41
CA ALA A 42 2.43 1.52 -12.53
C ALA A 42 1.81 2.84 -12.99
N ARG A 43 1.50 3.76 -12.06
CA ARG A 43 1.07 5.14 -12.37
C ARG A 43 2.17 5.91 -13.11
N LYS A 44 3.43 5.80 -12.68
CA LYS A 44 4.58 6.44 -13.36
C LYS A 44 4.81 5.88 -14.77
N GLU A 45 4.58 4.59 -14.95
CA GLU A 45 4.59 3.92 -16.26
C GLU A 45 3.35 4.24 -17.12
N GLY A 46 2.40 5.05 -16.63
CA GLY A 46 1.18 5.41 -17.37
C GLY A 46 0.11 4.32 -17.43
N ARG A 47 0.23 3.25 -16.63
CA ARG A 47 -0.76 2.16 -16.59
C ARG A 47 -2.02 2.61 -15.86
N ARG A 48 -3.17 2.46 -16.52
CA ARG A 48 -4.48 2.95 -16.04
C ARG A 48 -4.89 2.41 -14.67
N TRP A 49 -4.57 1.15 -14.36
CA TRP A 49 -4.92 0.54 -13.09
C TRP A 49 -4.20 1.21 -11.91
N GLY A 50 -2.92 1.58 -12.08
CA GLY A 50 -2.14 2.28 -11.06
C GLY A 50 -2.70 3.67 -10.78
N CYS A 51 -3.11 4.40 -11.83
CA CYS A 51 -3.79 5.69 -11.68
C CYS A 51 -5.11 5.58 -10.91
N ILE A 52 -5.93 4.57 -11.21
CA ILE A 52 -7.23 4.35 -10.54
C ILE A 52 -7.01 4.01 -9.06
N LEU A 53 -6.12 3.04 -8.77
CA LEU A 53 -5.88 2.60 -7.41
C LEU A 53 -5.27 3.73 -6.57
N CYS A 54 -4.24 4.41 -7.08
CA CYS A 54 -3.65 5.54 -6.36
C CYS A 54 -4.64 6.68 -6.15
N ARG A 55 -5.53 6.98 -7.11
CA ARG A 55 -6.56 8.00 -6.90
C ARG A 55 -7.55 7.63 -5.79
N ILE A 56 -7.87 6.35 -5.62
CA ILE A 56 -8.73 5.88 -4.52
C ILE A 56 -7.99 6.00 -3.19
N LEU A 57 -6.74 5.55 -3.13
CA LEU A 57 -5.92 5.59 -1.92
C LEU A 57 -5.59 7.03 -1.50
N ASP A 58 -5.25 7.90 -2.45
CA ASP A 58 -4.96 9.31 -2.23
C ASP A 58 -6.18 10.09 -1.68
N ARG A 59 -7.41 9.57 -1.84
CA ARG A 59 -8.61 10.14 -1.19
C ARG A 59 -8.75 9.77 0.27
N ILE A 60 -8.16 8.66 0.70
CA ILE A 60 -8.21 8.17 2.08
C ILE A 60 -7.03 8.75 2.87
N ASP A 61 -5.84 8.70 2.28
CA ASP A 61 -4.60 9.27 2.80
C ASP A 61 -3.91 10.05 1.67
N PRO A 62 -3.79 11.39 1.78
CA PRO A 62 -3.17 12.20 0.73
C PRO A 62 -1.78 11.69 0.35
N ASP A 63 -1.50 11.53 -0.94
CA ASP A 63 -0.23 11.04 -1.49
C ASP A 63 0.19 9.64 -1.00
N HIS A 64 -0.77 8.78 -0.64
CA HIS A 64 -0.52 7.45 -0.10
C HIS A 64 0.41 6.59 -0.97
N CYS A 65 0.17 6.57 -2.28
CA CYS A 65 1.02 5.80 -3.22
C CYS A 65 2.45 6.33 -3.28
N SER A 66 2.63 7.65 -3.25
CA SER A 66 3.95 8.29 -3.29
C SER A 66 4.73 7.99 -2.01
N LYS A 67 4.06 8.02 -0.84
CA LYS A 67 4.64 7.66 0.46
C LYS A 67 5.01 6.18 0.56
N SER A 68 4.31 5.32 -0.17
CA SER A 68 4.51 3.86 -0.15
C SER A 68 5.53 3.38 -1.18
N GLU A 69 6.14 4.27 -1.95
CA GLU A 69 7.09 3.88 -2.99
C GLU A 69 8.33 3.20 -2.41
N GLY A 70 8.65 2.00 -2.92
CA GLY A 70 9.82 1.22 -2.49
C GLY A 70 9.61 0.40 -1.21
N VAL A 71 8.36 0.27 -0.72
CA VAL A 71 7.99 -0.47 0.49
C VAL A 71 7.35 -1.82 0.18
#